data_AF-A0AAP0BXQ5-F1
#
_entry.id   AF-A0AAP0BXQ5-F1
#
_cell.length_a   1.000
_cell.length_b   1.000
_cell.length_c   1.000
_cell.angle_alpha   90.00
_cell.angle_beta   90.00
_cell.angle_gamma   90.00
#
_symmetry.space_group_name_H-M   'P 1'
#
loop_
_entity.id
_entity.type
_entity.pdbx_description
1 polymer ?
#
loop_
_entity_poly.entity_id
_entity_poly.type
_entity_poly.pdbx_seq_one_letter_code
_entity_poly.pdbx_strand_id
1 'polypeptide(L)'
;MWRKRQPCMNWFKQGVEKVESIIKGSGSTVKFPTLKGHPNAREYAEEMVRSFSKLSPEKKKLKEFKIYRWSQDFQAKKPLLHSYHVDLSTCGPMVLDVLQKIKGEQDSTLSFRRSCREGICGSCSMNIDGNNALACLKANIMIDRVFTRVNRSIEPWLKTRKRPENYREHLQSPRDRKKLDGLYECILCACCSTACPAYWWNQEKFLGPAALLNAYRWFSDSRDEYTEERLQALTEDEDVMYRCRNIKNCTAACPKSLNPAKAISMMRTMHMLNRKH
;
A
#
# COMPACT_ATOMS: atom_id res chain seq x y z
N MET A 1 37.24 -18.05 -13.73
CA MET A 1 36.60 -18.14 -15.07
C MET A 1 35.11 -17.81 -14.95
N TRP A 2 34.72 -16.53 -15.09
CA TRP A 2 33.32 -16.11 -14.88
C TRP A 2 32.45 -16.42 -16.11
N ARG A 3 31.50 -17.37 -15.98
CA ARG A 3 30.51 -17.63 -17.03
C ARG A 3 29.61 -16.40 -17.21
N LYS A 4 29.60 -15.80 -18.41
CA LYS A 4 28.61 -14.79 -18.79
C LYS A 4 27.22 -15.40 -18.67
N ARG A 5 26.40 -14.94 -17.70
CA ARG A 5 24.97 -15.29 -17.65
C ARG A 5 24.30 -14.64 -18.86
N GLN A 6 23.66 -15.44 -19.71
CA GLN A 6 22.80 -14.92 -20.78
C GLN A 6 21.61 -14.16 -20.17
N PRO A 7 21.07 -13.13 -20.85
CA PRO A 7 19.87 -12.43 -20.38
C PRO A 7 18.68 -13.38 -20.25
N CYS A 8 17.83 -13.18 -19.25
CA CYS A 8 16.69 -14.06 -18.94
C CYS A 8 15.48 -13.86 -19.89
N MET A 9 15.72 -13.79 -21.20
CA MET A 9 14.67 -13.59 -22.22
C MET A 9 13.58 -14.66 -22.19
N ASN A 10 13.92 -15.90 -21.84
CA ASN A 10 12.95 -17.01 -21.80
C ASN A 10 11.85 -16.79 -20.75
N TRP A 11 12.14 -16.16 -19.61
CA TRP A 11 11.11 -15.90 -18.60
C TRP A 11 10.09 -14.85 -19.08
N PHE A 12 10.56 -13.81 -19.80
CA PHE A 12 9.68 -12.82 -20.39
C PHE A 12 8.79 -13.43 -21.49
N LYS A 13 9.37 -14.26 -22.38
CA LYS A 13 8.59 -15.02 -23.39
C LYS A 13 7.53 -15.92 -22.75
N GLN A 14 7.91 -16.75 -21.78
CA GLN A 14 6.97 -17.63 -21.06
C GLN A 14 5.88 -16.86 -20.33
N GLY A 15 6.18 -15.67 -19.80
CA GLY A 15 5.20 -14.74 -19.23
C GLY A 15 4.21 -14.22 -20.28
N VAL A 16 4.71 -13.76 -21.44
CA VAL A 16 3.89 -13.26 -22.55
C VAL A 16 3.02 -14.37 -23.14
N GLU A 17 3.58 -15.54 -23.44
CA GLU A 17 2.86 -16.72 -23.97
C GLU A 17 1.72 -17.14 -23.03
N LYS A 18 1.97 -17.15 -21.71
CA LYS A 18 0.95 -17.49 -20.71
C LYS A 18 -0.14 -16.41 -20.60
N VAL A 19 0.20 -15.13 -20.70
CA VAL A 19 -0.79 -14.03 -20.73
C VAL A 19 -1.58 -14.02 -22.04
N GLU A 20 -0.96 -14.31 -23.19
CA GLU A 20 -1.65 -14.50 -24.47
C GLU A 20 -2.66 -15.63 -24.43
N SER A 21 -2.34 -16.77 -23.80
CA SER A 21 -3.28 -17.89 -23.67
C SER A 21 -4.52 -17.50 -22.84
N ILE A 22 -4.35 -16.68 -21.80
CA ILE A 22 -5.45 -16.12 -20.99
C ILE A 22 -6.30 -15.16 -21.82
N ILE A 23 -5.68 -14.26 -22.60
CA ILE A 23 -6.39 -13.30 -23.47
C ILE A 23 -7.17 -14.04 -24.56
N LYS A 24 -6.54 -14.98 -25.27
CA LYS A 24 -7.15 -15.77 -26.35
C LYS A 24 -8.26 -16.70 -25.84
N GLY A 25 -8.18 -17.14 -24.58
CA GLY A 25 -9.19 -18.00 -23.94
C GLY A 25 -10.40 -17.28 -23.33
N SER A 26 -10.38 -15.94 -23.16
CA SER A 26 -11.50 -15.21 -22.55
C SER A 26 -11.98 -14.02 -23.40
N GLY A 27 -13.13 -14.19 -24.06
CA GLY A 27 -13.81 -13.09 -24.75
C GLY A 27 -14.15 -11.95 -23.78
N SER A 28 -13.60 -10.76 -24.07
CA SER A 28 -13.75 -9.45 -23.40
C SER A 28 -13.50 -9.33 -21.88
N THR A 29 -13.65 -10.41 -21.11
CA THR A 29 -13.74 -10.36 -19.64
C THR A 29 -12.84 -11.41 -18.99
N VAL A 30 -11.60 -11.05 -18.68
CA VAL A 30 -10.64 -11.91 -17.98
C VAL A 30 -11.15 -12.20 -16.56
N LYS A 31 -11.33 -13.47 -16.22
CA LYS A 31 -11.78 -13.89 -14.88
C LYS A 31 -10.58 -14.31 -14.04
N PHE A 32 -10.47 -13.77 -12.82
CA PHE A 32 -9.46 -14.14 -11.84
C PHE A 32 -10.12 -14.79 -10.61
N PRO A 33 -10.38 -16.12 -10.59
CA PRO A 33 -11.09 -16.78 -9.50
C PRO A 33 -10.41 -16.61 -8.13
N THR A 34 -9.08 -16.64 -8.11
CA THR A 34 -8.23 -16.46 -6.92
C THR A 34 -8.29 -15.05 -6.31
N LEU A 35 -8.84 -14.06 -7.03
CA LEU A 35 -9.00 -12.67 -6.55
C LEU A 35 -10.45 -12.34 -6.16
N LYS A 36 -11.31 -13.36 -6.02
CA LYS A 36 -12.69 -13.23 -5.54
C LYS A 36 -12.71 -12.61 -4.13
N GLY A 37 -13.27 -11.41 -4.00
CA GLY A 37 -13.31 -10.64 -2.75
C GLY A 37 -12.28 -9.50 -2.65
N HIS A 38 -11.33 -9.40 -3.58
CA HIS A 38 -10.29 -8.36 -3.58
C HIS A 38 -10.42 -7.44 -4.82
N PRO A 39 -11.31 -6.43 -4.81
CA PRO A 39 -11.65 -5.65 -5.99
C PRO A 39 -10.44 -4.93 -6.60
N ASN A 40 -9.67 -4.17 -5.82
CA ASN A 40 -8.51 -3.43 -6.35
C ASN A 40 -7.39 -4.38 -6.83
N ALA A 41 -7.20 -5.53 -6.18
CA ALA A 41 -6.21 -6.52 -6.63
C ALA A 41 -6.60 -7.14 -7.98
N ARG A 42 -7.91 -7.37 -8.17
CA ARG A 42 -8.47 -7.79 -9.45
C ARG A 42 -8.37 -6.67 -10.51
N GLU A 43 -8.62 -5.43 -10.15
CA GLU A 43 -8.46 -4.27 -11.02
C GLU A 43 -7.00 -4.10 -11.48
N TYR A 44 -6.01 -4.21 -10.58
CA TYR A 44 -4.60 -4.21 -10.96
C TYR A 44 -4.22 -5.40 -11.86
N ALA A 45 -4.83 -6.58 -11.67
CA ALA A 45 -4.61 -7.74 -12.54
C ALA A 45 -5.23 -7.56 -13.94
N GLU A 46 -6.43 -6.97 -14.03
CA GLU A 46 -7.09 -6.60 -15.29
C GLU A 46 -6.34 -5.44 -15.99
N GLU A 47 -5.84 -4.45 -15.24
CA GLU A 47 -4.95 -3.38 -15.74
C GLU A 47 -3.64 -3.96 -16.29
N MET A 48 -3.02 -4.92 -15.59
CA MET A 48 -1.82 -5.63 -16.08
C MET A 48 -2.10 -6.35 -17.40
N VAL A 49 -3.15 -7.17 -17.49
CA VAL A 49 -3.42 -7.93 -18.73
C VAL A 49 -3.77 -7.00 -19.89
N ARG A 50 -4.53 -5.92 -19.65
CA ARG A 50 -4.79 -4.85 -20.64
C ARG A 50 -3.54 -4.04 -21.02
N SER A 51 -2.51 -4.04 -20.17
CA SER A 51 -1.22 -3.40 -20.45
C SER A 51 -0.33 -4.33 -21.30
N PHE A 52 -0.21 -5.60 -20.90
CA PHE A 52 0.50 -6.63 -21.66
C PHE A 52 -0.08 -6.84 -23.05
N SER A 53 -1.42 -6.86 -23.21
CA SER A 53 -2.07 -7.00 -24.52
C SER A 53 -1.80 -5.83 -25.48
N LYS A 54 -1.22 -4.71 -25.00
CA LYS A 54 -0.79 -3.56 -25.80
C LYS A 54 0.71 -3.58 -26.10
N LEU A 55 1.48 -4.56 -25.63
CA LEU A 55 2.91 -4.70 -25.89
C LEU A 55 3.17 -5.56 -27.13
N SER A 56 3.14 -4.95 -28.32
CA SER A 56 3.72 -5.57 -29.53
C SER A 56 5.21 -5.86 -29.32
N PRO A 57 5.72 -7.07 -29.67
CA PRO A 57 7.13 -7.44 -29.45
C PRO A 57 8.16 -6.66 -30.30
N GLU A 58 7.75 -6.07 -31.42
CA GLU A 58 8.67 -5.72 -32.52
C GLU A 58 9.17 -4.27 -32.52
N LYS A 59 8.62 -3.40 -31.67
CA LYS A 59 9.05 -1.99 -31.55
C LYS A 59 9.54 -1.69 -30.15
N LYS A 60 10.76 -1.17 -30.04
CA LYS A 60 11.33 -0.62 -28.79
C LYS A 60 10.38 0.43 -28.22
N LYS A 61 9.71 0.10 -27.11
CA LYS A 61 8.84 1.04 -26.40
C LYS A 61 9.66 1.77 -25.35
N LEU A 62 10.51 2.69 -25.81
CA LEU A 62 11.12 3.68 -24.94
C LEU A 62 10.02 4.55 -24.32
N LYS A 63 10.00 4.62 -22.98
CA LYS A 63 9.14 5.52 -22.23
C LYS A 63 9.99 6.42 -21.33
N GLU A 64 9.63 7.70 -21.25
CA GLU A 64 10.14 8.65 -20.27
C GLU A 64 9.53 8.40 -18.88
N PHE A 65 10.39 8.46 -17.86
CA PHE A 65 10.04 8.35 -16.45
C PHE A 65 10.68 9.50 -15.67
N LYS A 66 9.84 10.39 -15.13
CA LYS A 66 10.26 11.50 -14.28
C LYS A 66 10.26 11.03 -12.83
N ILE A 67 11.32 11.36 -12.07
CA ILE A 67 11.57 10.72 -10.77
C ILE A 67 12.02 11.69 -9.66
N TYR A 68 11.60 11.36 -8.43
CA TYR A 68 12.15 11.69 -7.10
C TYR A 68 13.66 11.94 -6.96
N ARG A 69 14.25 13.08 -7.38
CA ARG A 69 15.69 13.35 -7.16
C ARG A 69 15.98 14.52 -6.22
N TRP A 70 16.72 14.21 -5.16
CA TRP A 70 17.37 15.15 -4.24
C TRP A 70 18.53 14.43 -3.53
N SER A 71 19.56 15.16 -3.12
CA SER A 71 20.57 14.75 -2.13
C SER A 71 21.04 15.98 -1.37
N GLN A 72 21.55 15.80 -0.15
CA GLN A 72 22.22 16.86 0.61
C GLN A 72 23.66 17.11 0.11
N ASP A 73 24.30 16.08 -0.46
CA ASP A 73 25.72 16.11 -0.83
C ASP A 73 25.98 16.74 -2.22
N PHE A 74 24.93 16.89 -3.04
CA PHE A 74 25.02 17.49 -4.37
C PHE A 74 24.70 18.99 -4.32
N GLN A 75 25.41 19.79 -5.12
CA GLN A 75 25.24 21.25 -5.22
C GLN A 75 23.81 21.72 -5.54
N ALA A 76 22.95 20.84 -6.06
CA ALA A 76 21.53 21.10 -6.28
C ALA A 76 20.75 21.19 -4.96
N LYS A 77 20.84 22.35 -4.29
CA LYS A 77 20.14 22.67 -3.01
C LYS A 77 18.61 22.51 -3.04
N LYS A 78 17.99 22.31 -4.21
CA LYS A 78 16.54 22.10 -4.41
C LYS A 78 16.27 20.75 -5.07
N PRO A 79 15.22 20.01 -4.66
CA PRO A 79 14.78 18.80 -5.36
C PRO A 79 14.42 19.08 -6.82
N LEU A 80 14.69 18.11 -7.70
CA LEU A 80 14.47 18.22 -9.14
C LEU A 80 13.72 17.01 -9.72
N LEU A 81 13.18 17.17 -10.92
CA LEU A 81 12.68 16.09 -11.77
C LEU A 81 13.82 15.65 -12.68
N HIS A 82 14.19 14.38 -12.64
CA HIS A 82 15.13 13.79 -13.61
C HIS A 82 14.37 12.79 -14.50
N SER A 83 14.61 12.88 -15.81
CA SER A 83 13.95 12.05 -16.83
C SER A 83 14.83 10.88 -17.25
N TYR A 84 14.36 9.67 -17.00
CA TYR A 84 14.99 8.42 -17.45
C TYR A 84 14.21 7.82 -18.61
N HIS A 85 14.89 7.30 -19.62
CA HIS A 85 14.26 6.67 -20.78
C HIS A 85 14.49 5.16 -20.73
N VAL A 86 13.41 4.40 -20.56
CA VAL A 86 13.48 2.94 -20.33
C VAL A 86 12.71 2.20 -21.41
N ASP A 87 13.34 1.19 -21.99
CA ASP A 87 12.72 0.31 -23.00
C ASP A 87 11.84 -0.74 -22.31
N LEU A 88 10.52 -0.56 -22.41
CA LEU A 88 9.52 -1.44 -21.81
C LEU A 88 9.51 -2.85 -22.41
N SER A 89 10.12 -3.06 -23.60
CA SER A 89 10.27 -4.41 -24.17
C SER A 89 11.33 -5.26 -23.43
N THR A 90 12.17 -4.63 -22.60
CA THR A 90 13.23 -5.28 -21.80
C THR A 90 13.10 -5.01 -20.30
N CYS A 91 11.88 -4.70 -19.85
CA CYS A 91 11.55 -4.37 -18.47
C CYS A 91 10.36 -5.20 -17.96
N GLY A 92 10.29 -5.44 -16.65
CA GLY A 92 9.10 -6.03 -16.04
C GLY A 92 7.92 -5.06 -16.02
N PRO A 93 6.68 -5.56 -15.81
CA PRO A 93 5.47 -4.76 -15.93
C PRO A 93 5.30 -3.72 -14.81
N MET A 94 6.00 -3.85 -13.68
CA MET A 94 5.78 -3.01 -12.51
C MET A 94 6.67 -1.77 -12.49
N VAL A 95 6.20 -0.72 -11.83
CA VAL A 95 7.01 0.48 -11.52
C VAL A 95 8.32 0.11 -10.79
N LEU A 96 8.28 -0.90 -9.90
CA LEU A 96 9.48 -1.39 -9.21
C LEU A 96 10.50 -2.05 -10.17
N ASP A 97 10.06 -2.62 -11.30
CA ASP A 97 10.97 -3.20 -12.29
C ASP A 97 11.69 -2.09 -13.06
N VAL A 98 10.99 -1.01 -13.41
CA VAL A 98 11.57 0.21 -13.99
C VAL A 98 12.58 0.84 -13.05
N LEU A 99 12.23 1.03 -11.77
CA LEU A 99 13.14 1.61 -10.77
C LEU A 99 14.40 0.76 -10.57
N GLN A 100 14.29 -0.57 -10.58
CA GLN A 100 15.44 -1.47 -10.52
C GLN A 100 16.27 -1.44 -11.80
N LYS A 101 15.64 -1.36 -12.98
CA LYS A 101 16.31 -1.27 -14.28
C LYS A 101 17.11 0.02 -14.40
N ILE A 102 16.53 1.17 -14.04
CA ILE A 102 17.23 2.45 -13.99
C ILE A 102 18.44 2.35 -13.03
N LYS A 103 18.25 1.83 -11.80
CA LYS A 103 19.35 1.71 -10.84
C LYS A 103 20.46 0.74 -11.28
N GLY A 104 20.12 -0.30 -12.05
CA GLY A 104 21.06 -1.32 -12.51
C GLY A 104 21.78 -0.97 -13.82
N GLU A 105 21.16 -0.19 -14.72
CA GLU A 105 21.63 0.02 -16.09
C GLU A 105 21.93 1.49 -16.45
N GLN A 106 21.43 2.47 -15.67
CA GLN A 106 21.50 3.90 -16.04
C GLN A 106 22.08 4.79 -14.93
N ASP A 107 21.63 4.64 -13.69
CA ASP A 107 22.02 5.51 -12.57
C ASP A 107 21.95 4.76 -11.23
N SER A 108 23.11 4.26 -10.81
CA SER A 108 23.27 3.54 -9.54
C SER A 108 23.04 4.40 -8.29
N THR A 109 22.97 5.73 -8.39
CA THR A 109 22.68 6.62 -7.26
C THR A 109 21.18 6.69 -6.93
N LEU A 110 20.30 6.32 -7.86
CA LEU A 110 18.84 6.30 -7.66
C LEU A 110 18.48 5.44 -6.44
N SER A 111 17.78 6.02 -5.46
CA SER A 111 17.58 5.40 -4.14
C SER A 111 16.10 5.35 -3.74
N PHE A 112 15.63 4.14 -3.40
CA PHE A 112 14.24 3.85 -3.05
C PHE A 112 14.15 2.60 -2.16
N ARG A 113 13.09 2.50 -1.35
CA ARG A 113 12.84 1.34 -0.48
C ARG A 113 12.10 0.23 -1.23
N ARG A 114 12.52 -1.02 -1.04
CA ARG A 114 11.92 -2.22 -1.65
C ARG A 114 12.29 -3.51 -0.88
N SER A 115 11.37 -4.48 -0.83
CA SER A 115 11.64 -5.85 -0.36
C SER A 115 10.79 -6.88 -1.13
N CYS A 116 9.61 -7.28 -0.63
CA CYS A 116 8.85 -8.48 -1.05
C CYS A 116 8.46 -8.63 -2.54
N ARG A 117 8.44 -7.57 -3.34
CA ARG A 117 7.91 -7.53 -4.73
C ARG A 117 6.43 -7.95 -4.94
N GLU A 118 5.72 -8.44 -3.91
CA GLU A 118 4.33 -8.94 -4.02
C GLU A 118 3.28 -8.09 -3.26
N GLY A 119 3.68 -6.93 -2.72
CA GLY A 119 2.78 -5.95 -2.12
C GLY A 119 2.43 -6.20 -0.64
N ILE A 120 3.13 -7.11 0.05
CA ILE A 120 2.87 -7.44 1.47
C ILE A 120 3.70 -6.62 2.46
N CYS A 121 4.94 -6.23 2.13
CA CYS A 121 5.85 -5.56 3.09
C CYS A 121 5.68 -4.04 3.22
N GLY A 122 4.78 -3.43 2.43
CA GLY A 122 4.51 -1.98 2.38
C GLY A 122 5.65 -1.05 1.92
N SER A 123 6.91 -1.51 1.93
CA SER A 123 8.09 -0.64 1.90
C SER A 123 8.31 0.19 0.63
N CYS A 124 7.68 -0.18 -0.49
CA CYS A 124 7.79 0.54 -1.77
C CYS A 124 6.57 1.44 -2.05
N SER A 125 5.96 1.94 -0.97
CA SER A 125 4.92 2.98 -1.00
C SER A 125 5.46 4.30 -1.56
N MET A 126 4.83 4.82 -2.60
CA MET A 126 5.12 6.13 -3.19
C MET A 126 3.89 6.66 -3.93
N ASN A 127 3.86 7.95 -4.25
CA ASN A 127 2.90 8.47 -5.22
C ASN A 127 3.37 8.08 -6.65
N ILE A 128 2.41 7.78 -7.52
CA ILE A 128 2.57 7.28 -8.88
C ILE A 128 1.44 7.91 -9.71
N ASP A 129 1.75 8.95 -10.49
CA ASP A 129 0.81 9.84 -11.23
C ASP A 129 -0.38 10.28 -10.36
N GLY A 130 -0.08 11.10 -9.36
CA GLY A 130 -1.06 11.68 -8.43
C GLY A 130 -1.56 10.71 -7.35
N ASN A 131 -1.36 9.40 -7.51
CA ASN A 131 -1.98 8.36 -6.68
C ASN A 131 -0.97 7.62 -5.80
N ASN A 132 -1.21 7.53 -4.48
CA ASN A 132 -0.36 6.75 -3.58
C ASN A 132 -0.61 5.25 -3.76
N ALA A 133 0.43 4.52 -4.18
CA ALA A 133 0.38 3.09 -4.48
C ALA A 133 1.67 2.38 -4.05
N LEU A 134 1.74 1.07 -4.29
CA LEU A 134 2.98 0.29 -4.14
C LEU A 134 3.63 0.12 -5.51
N ALA A 135 4.91 0.47 -5.63
CA ALA A 135 5.66 0.33 -6.88
C ALA A 135 5.67 -1.11 -7.43
N CYS A 136 5.52 -2.13 -6.58
CA CYS A 136 5.47 -3.52 -7.00
C CYS A 136 4.08 -4.04 -7.41
N LEU A 137 3.02 -3.24 -7.26
CA LEU A 137 1.67 -3.59 -7.72
C LEU A 137 1.16 -2.69 -8.85
N LYS A 138 1.68 -1.47 -8.98
CA LYS A 138 1.26 -0.54 -10.05
C LYS A 138 2.06 -0.79 -11.32
N ALA A 139 1.34 -0.91 -12.44
CA ALA A 139 1.91 -1.07 -13.76
C ALA A 139 2.74 0.16 -14.20
N ASN A 140 3.82 -0.06 -14.93
CA ASN A 140 4.82 0.94 -15.33
C ASN A 140 4.34 2.03 -16.31
N ILE A 141 3.05 2.06 -16.66
CA ILE A 141 2.51 2.99 -17.66
C ILE A 141 2.33 4.42 -17.08
N MET A 142 2.50 4.64 -15.76
CA MET A 142 2.37 5.93 -15.05
C MET A 142 3.36 6.04 -13.84
N ILE A 143 4.07 7.18 -13.57
CA ILE A 143 5.00 7.42 -12.40
C ILE A 143 5.32 8.91 -12.07
N ASP A 144 5.09 9.32 -10.79
CA ASP A 144 5.79 10.32 -9.90
C ASP A 144 4.92 10.51 -8.60
N ARG A 145 5.29 10.83 -7.33
CA ARG A 145 6.52 10.82 -6.47
C ARG A 145 6.17 11.00 -4.94
N VAL A 146 6.46 10.08 -3.98
CA VAL A 146 6.35 10.38 -2.48
C VAL A 146 7.00 9.39 -1.47
N PHE A 147 7.05 9.77 -0.18
CA PHE A 147 7.67 9.09 0.99
C PHE A 147 6.70 8.94 2.19
N THR A 148 6.97 8.06 3.18
CA THR A 148 6.11 7.77 4.36
C THR A 148 6.85 7.46 5.69
N ARG A 149 6.15 7.64 6.82
CA ARG A 149 6.55 7.33 8.22
C ARG A 149 5.50 6.45 8.92
N VAL A 150 5.91 5.64 9.90
CA VAL A 150 5.04 4.76 10.74
C VAL A 150 4.94 5.33 12.17
N ASN A 151 3.82 5.10 12.86
CA ASN A 151 3.55 5.60 14.22
C ASN A 151 3.51 4.46 15.27
N ARG A 152 3.93 4.75 16.50
CA ARG A 152 4.04 3.83 17.65
C ARG A 152 3.06 4.15 18.79
N SER A 153 2.44 5.34 18.82
CA SER A 153 1.68 5.84 19.99
C SER A 153 0.34 5.16 20.29
N ILE A 154 -0.15 4.28 19.40
CA ILE A 154 -1.45 3.59 19.55
C ILE A 154 -1.41 2.32 20.42
N GLU A 155 -0.28 2.03 21.07
CA GLU A 155 -0.03 0.78 21.81
C GLU A 155 -0.48 -0.49 21.07
N PRO A 156 0.11 -0.81 19.89
CA PRO A 156 -0.43 -1.82 18.97
C PRO A 156 -0.12 -3.27 19.38
N TRP A 157 -0.39 -3.62 20.63
CA TRP A 157 -0.28 -4.96 21.22
C TRP A 157 -1.54 -5.26 22.05
N LEU A 158 -1.80 -6.53 22.33
CA LEU A 158 -2.94 -6.98 23.13
C LEU A 158 -2.78 -6.53 24.60
N LYS A 159 -3.82 -5.97 25.21
CA LYS A 159 -3.86 -5.61 26.63
C LYS A 159 -5.00 -6.34 27.34
N THR A 160 -4.66 -7.05 28.41
CA THR A 160 -5.58 -7.87 29.22
C THR A 160 -5.31 -7.68 30.71
N ARG A 161 -6.37 -7.59 31.51
CA ARG A 161 -6.35 -7.46 32.98
C ARG A 161 -6.07 -8.81 33.64
N LYS A 162 -6.47 -9.91 33.01
CA LYS A 162 -6.17 -11.29 33.45
C LYS A 162 -5.53 -12.11 32.33
N ARG A 163 -4.58 -12.98 32.70
CA ARG A 163 -4.06 -14.02 31.82
C ARG A 163 -5.08 -15.17 31.71
N PRO A 164 -5.12 -15.90 30.58
CA PRO A 164 -6.00 -17.05 30.41
C PRO A 164 -5.59 -18.17 31.37
N GLU A 165 -6.57 -18.89 31.90
CA GLU A 165 -6.33 -19.99 32.83
C GLU A 165 -5.49 -21.10 32.18
N ASN A 166 -4.64 -21.73 33.00
CA ASN A 166 -3.73 -22.79 32.57
C ASN A 166 -2.80 -22.43 31.40
N TYR A 167 -2.48 -21.14 31.22
CA TYR A 167 -1.60 -20.61 30.17
C TYR A 167 -2.03 -20.97 28.73
N ARG A 168 -3.33 -21.23 28.51
CA ARG A 168 -3.89 -21.60 27.20
C ARG A 168 -4.15 -20.38 26.30
N GLU A 169 -4.63 -20.63 25.09
CA GLU A 169 -5.01 -19.57 24.15
C GLU A 169 -6.22 -18.76 24.65
N HIS A 170 -6.27 -17.47 24.31
CA HIS A 170 -7.46 -16.65 24.52
C HIS A 170 -8.57 -17.07 23.54
N LEU A 171 -9.65 -17.65 24.06
CA LEU A 171 -10.82 -18.03 23.27
C LEU A 171 -11.42 -16.84 22.52
N GLN A 172 -11.70 -17.01 21.24
CA GLN A 172 -12.36 -16.02 20.38
C GLN A 172 -13.28 -16.74 19.40
N SER A 173 -14.55 -16.33 19.30
CA SER A 173 -15.48 -16.97 18.38
C SER A 173 -15.13 -16.63 16.92
N PRO A 174 -15.48 -17.48 15.93
CA PRO A 174 -15.33 -17.13 14.51
C PRO A 174 -16.07 -15.85 14.12
N ARG A 175 -17.19 -15.53 14.80
CA ARG A 175 -17.95 -14.29 14.60
C ARG A 175 -17.17 -13.06 15.08
N ASP A 176 -16.44 -13.18 16.18
CA ASP A 176 -15.62 -12.11 16.74
C ASP A 176 -14.31 -11.93 15.97
N ARG A 177 -13.62 -13.03 15.63
CA ARG A 177 -12.43 -12.99 14.77
C ARG A 177 -12.74 -12.30 13.44
N LYS A 178 -13.93 -12.53 12.86
CA LYS A 178 -14.38 -11.89 11.61
C LYS A 178 -14.58 -10.37 11.71
N LYS A 179 -14.70 -9.79 12.90
CA LYS A 179 -14.73 -8.32 13.10
C LYS A 179 -13.40 -7.66 12.74
N LEU A 180 -12.29 -8.41 12.75
CA LEU A 180 -10.95 -7.92 12.44
C LEU A 180 -10.64 -7.88 10.93
N ASP A 181 -11.41 -8.59 10.11
CA ASP A 181 -11.20 -8.64 8.66
C ASP A 181 -11.43 -7.26 8.02
N GLY A 182 -10.51 -6.83 7.15
CA GLY A 182 -10.43 -5.46 6.64
C GLY A 182 -9.73 -4.46 7.58
N LEU A 183 -9.21 -4.91 8.72
CA LEU A 183 -8.44 -4.11 9.69
C LEU A 183 -7.00 -4.63 9.88
N TYR A 184 -6.82 -5.94 10.12
CA TYR A 184 -5.51 -6.53 10.47
C TYR A 184 -4.55 -6.65 9.28
N GLU A 185 -5.05 -6.61 8.05
CA GLU A 185 -4.31 -6.71 6.79
C GLU A 185 -3.54 -5.40 6.45
N CYS A 186 -3.47 -4.46 7.39
CA CYS A 186 -2.81 -3.17 7.23
C CYS A 186 -1.28 -3.31 7.24
N ILE A 187 -0.69 -3.43 6.05
CA ILE A 187 0.76 -3.53 5.79
C ILE A 187 1.61 -2.30 6.17
N LEU A 188 1.07 -1.36 6.97
CA LEU A 188 1.69 -0.11 7.44
C LEU A 188 2.38 0.78 6.37
N CYS A 189 2.06 0.59 5.09
CA CYS A 189 2.58 1.37 3.95
C CYS A 189 2.29 2.88 4.02
N ALA A 190 1.32 3.29 4.84
CA ALA A 190 0.87 4.67 5.06
C ALA A 190 0.45 5.49 3.82
N CYS A 191 0.30 4.86 2.64
CA CYS A 191 -0.29 5.46 1.42
C CYS A 191 -1.59 6.22 1.70
N CYS A 192 -2.42 5.68 2.60
CA CYS A 192 -3.68 6.26 3.03
C CYS A 192 -3.53 7.53 3.91
N SER A 193 -2.45 7.66 4.70
CA SER A 193 -2.16 8.84 5.50
C SER A 193 -1.58 9.96 4.63
N THR A 194 -0.61 9.65 3.78
CA THR A 194 -0.05 10.62 2.82
C THR A 194 -0.98 10.94 1.64
N ALA A 195 -2.17 10.35 1.57
CA ALA A 195 -3.24 10.76 0.65
C ALA A 195 -4.30 11.68 1.32
N CYS A 196 -4.19 11.94 2.63
CA CYS A 196 -5.21 12.62 3.41
C CYS A 196 -4.85 14.10 3.65
N PRO A 197 -5.59 15.09 3.09
CA PRO A 197 -5.29 16.51 3.31
C PRO A 197 -5.35 16.93 4.77
N ALA A 198 -6.26 16.36 5.56
CA ALA A 198 -6.32 16.60 7.01
C ALA A 198 -5.04 16.15 7.74
N TYR A 199 -4.35 15.13 7.23
CA TYR A 199 -3.04 14.71 7.73
C TYR A 199 -1.95 15.68 7.28
N TRP A 200 -1.88 16.04 5.99
CA TRP A 200 -0.87 16.97 5.45
C TRP A 200 -0.73 18.26 6.27
N TRP A 201 -1.86 18.87 6.66
CA TRP A 201 -1.91 20.13 7.41
C TRP A 201 -1.80 20.00 8.94
N ASN A 202 -1.84 18.80 9.52
CA ASN A 202 -1.91 18.61 10.98
C ASN A 202 -1.03 17.44 11.48
N GLN A 203 0.09 17.13 10.80
CA GLN A 203 0.88 15.90 10.99
C GLN A 203 1.40 15.68 12.43
N GLU A 204 1.56 16.76 13.20
CA GLU A 204 2.05 16.74 14.58
C GLU A 204 0.99 16.31 15.59
N LYS A 205 -0.30 16.50 15.25
CA LYS A 205 -1.43 16.20 16.13
C LYS A 205 -2.35 15.11 15.59
N PHE A 206 -2.83 15.26 14.35
CA PHE A 206 -3.77 14.31 13.77
C PHE A 206 -3.06 12.99 13.46
N LEU A 207 -3.44 11.95 14.18
CA LEU A 207 -2.79 10.65 14.20
C LEU A 207 -2.72 9.96 12.82
N GLY A 208 -3.66 10.31 11.94
CA GLY A 208 -3.73 9.84 10.56
C GLY A 208 -4.43 8.48 10.39
N PRO A 209 -5.00 8.22 9.20
CA PRO A 209 -5.85 7.06 8.95
C PRO A 209 -5.16 5.71 9.10
N ALA A 210 -3.85 5.59 8.84
CA ALA A 210 -3.13 4.33 9.03
C ALA A 210 -3.09 3.92 10.52
N ALA A 211 -2.82 4.87 11.42
CA ALA A 211 -2.78 4.61 12.86
C ALA A 211 -4.19 4.42 13.43
N LEU A 212 -5.16 5.24 13.02
CA LEU A 212 -6.55 5.15 13.46
C LEU A 212 -7.24 3.85 13.01
N LEU A 213 -6.90 3.29 11.84
CA LEU A 213 -7.33 1.93 11.44
C LEU A 213 -6.77 0.85 12.41
N ASN A 214 -5.50 0.98 12.81
CA ASN A 214 -4.86 0.03 13.72
C ASN A 214 -5.33 0.18 15.18
N ALA A 215 -5.73 1.38 15.61
CA ALA A 215 -6.42 1.56 16.89
C ALA A 215 -7.77 0.85 16.89
N TYR A 216 -8.60 1.08 15.86
CA TYR A 216 -9.90 0.42 15.72
C TYR A 216 -9.78 -1.13 15.60
N ARG A 217 -8.67 -1.63 15.04
CA ARG A 217 -8.34 -3.07 15.06
C ARG A 217 -8.26 -3.64 16.47
N TRP A 218 -7.79 -2.88 17.47
CA TRP A 218 -7.78 -3.34 18.86
C TRP A 218 -9.16 -3.20 19.52
N PHE A 219 -9.89 -2.12 19.24
CA PHE A 219 -11.24 -1.88 19.80
C PHE A 219 -12.27 -2.91 19.29
N SER A 220 -11.95 -3.59 18.18
CA SER A 220 -12.77 -4.64 17.57
C SER A 220 -12.35 -6.06 18.00
N ASP A 221 -11.28 -6.23 18.78
CA ASP A 221 -10.78 -7.53 19.22
C ASP A 221 -11.43 -7.93 20.55
N SER A 222 -12.21 -9.01 20.56
CA SER A 222 -12.92 -9.50 21.76
C SER A 222 -12.02 -9.95 22.91
N ARG A 223 -10.70 -9.82 22.74
CA ARG A 223 -9.67 -10.19 23.71
C ARG A 223 -9.01 -8.96 24.36
N ASP A 224 -9.24 -7.74 23.85
CA ASP A 224 -8.59 -6.54 24.36
C ASP A 224 -9.47 -5.82 25.39
N GLU A 225 -9.10 -5.93 26.66
CA GLU A 225 -9.90 -5.47 27.80
C GLU A 225 -9.72 -3.97 28.11
N TYR A 226 -9.06 -3.22 27.22
CA TYR A 226 -8.69 -1.80 27.38
C TYR A 226 -9.31 -0.89 26.30
N THR A 227 -10.41 -1.33 25.68
CA THR A 227 -11.06 -0.58 24.58
C THR A 227 -11.50 0.83 25.01
N GLU A 228 -11.94 1.01 26.26
CA GLU A 228 -12.38 2.32 26.77
C GLU A 228 -11.19 3.23 27.07
N GLU A 229 -10.15 2.76 27.77
CA GLU A 229 -8.96 3.56 28.05
C GLU A 229 -8.22 3.97 26.76
N ARG A 230 -8.19 3.11 25.74
CA ARG A 230 -7.61 3.46 24.43
C ARG A 230 -8.46 4.48 23.67
N LEU A 231 -9.79 4.43 23.78
CA LEU A 231 -10.69 5.39 23.15
C LEU A 231 -10.58 6.76 23.82
N GLN A 232 -10.52 6.78 25.15
CA GLN A 232 -10.25 7.96 25.97
C GLN A 232 -8.92 8.63 25.54
N ALA A 233 -7.82 7.88 25.47
CA ALA A 233 -6.51 8.39 25.05
C ALA A 233 -6.45 8.91 23.59
N LEU A 234 -7.43 8.60 22.73
CA LEU A 234 -7.57 9.18 21.39
C LEU A 234 -8.56 10.36 21.31
N THR A 235 -9.13 10.77 22.44
CA THR A 235 -10.20 11.78 22.52
C THR A 235 -10.04 12.81 23.64
N GLU A 236 -9.01 12.69 24.48
CA GLU A 236 -8.55 13.73 25.41
C GLU A 236 -8.08 15.00 24.67
N ASP A 237 -7.28 14.86 23.61
CA ASP A 237 -7.06 15.91 22.61
C ASP A 237 -7.93 15.61 21.38
N GLU A 238 -8.88 16.49 21.09
CA GLU A 238 -9.75 16.35 19.92
C GLU A 238 -8.96 16.29 18.60
N ASP A 239 -7.79 16.92 18.51
CA ASP A 239 -7.03 16.99 17.28
C ASP A 239 -6.50 15.62 16.81
N VAL A 240 -6.32 14.68 17.75
CA VAL A 240 -5.80 13.32 17.50
C VAL A 240 -6.73 12.52 16.59
N MET A 241 -8.05 12.63 16.77
CA MET A 241 -9.06 11.90 15.98
C MET A 241 -10.06 12.80 15.23
N TYR A 242 -10.49 13.93 15.79
CA TYR A 242 -11.59 14.73 15.24
C TYR A 242 -11.21 15.57 14.00
N ARG A 243 -9.92 15.78 13.73
CA ARG A 243 -9.42 16.43 12.50
C ARG A 243 -9.82 15.72 11.19
N CYS A 244 -10.18 14.42 11.20
CA CYS A 244 -10.69 13.76 10.00
C CYS A 244 -12.03 14.35 9.53
N ARG A 245 -12.07 14.91 8.31
CA ARG A 245 -13.29 15.47 7.67
C ARG A 245 -13.94 14.52 6.65
N ASN A 246 -13.76 13.21 6.82
CA ASN A 246 -14.35 12.14 5.97
C ASN A 246 -14.11 12.28 4.45
N ILE A 247 -12.92 12.77 4.07
CA ILE A 247 -12.48 13.03 2.68
C ILE A 247 -12.33 11.72 1.86
N LYS A 248 -12.22 10.55 2.51
CA LYS A 248 -12.17 9.20 1.93
C LYS A 248 -11.00 8.87 0.98
N ASN A 249 -10.14 9.82 0.61
CA ASN A 249 -8.85 9.55 -0.07
C ASN A 249 -8.04 8.40 0.58
N CYS A 250 -8.12 8.27 1.90
CA CYS A 250 -7.46 7.21 2.66
C CYS A 250 -7.97 5.79 2.37
N THR A 251 -9.23 5.64 1.95
CA THR A 251 -9.81 4.37 1.51
C THR A 251 -9.51 4.13 0.03
N ALA A 252 -9.61 5.17 -0.81
CA ALA A 252 -9.27 5.08 -2.24
C ALA A 252 -7.79 4.71 -2.48
N ALA A 253 -6.87 5.36 -1.77
CA ALA A 253 -5.43 5.13 -1.87
C ALA A 253 -4.93 3.95 -1.00
N CYS A 254 -5.79 2.98 -0.67
CA CYS A 254 -5.39 1.79 0.08
C CYS A 254 -5.05 0.63 -0.89
N PRO A 255 -3.76 0.24 -1.04
CA PRO A 255 -3.36 -0.85 -1.95
C PRO A 255 -3.83 -2.25 -1.48
N LYS A 256 -4.49 -2.33 -0.32
CA LYS A 256 -5.09 -3.54 0.27
C LYS A 256 -6.62 -3.47 0.37
N SER A 257 -7.27 -2.48 -0.25
CA SER A 257 -8.73 -2.27 -0.23
C SER A 257 -9.37 -2.08 1.17
N LEU A 258 -8.58 -1.71 2.18
CA LEU A 258 -9.06 -1.48 3.54
C LEU A 258 -9.78 -0.13 3.63
N ASN A 259 -10.63 0.05 4.66
CA ASN A 259 -11.47 1.24 4.80
C ASN A 259 -11.20 2.04 6.08
N PRO A 260 -10.07 2.80 6.16
CA PRO A 260 -9.78 3.69 7.28
C PRO A 260 -10.87 4.72 7.58
N ALA A 261 -11.57 5.22 6.55
CA ALA A 261 -12.65 6.19 6.74
C ALA A 261 -13.83 5.59 7.56
N LYS A 262 -14.19 4.33 7.28
CA LYS A 262 -15.20 3.61 8.07
C LYS A 262 -14.72 3.37 9.51
N ALA A 263 -13.48 2.93 9.70
CA ALA A 263 -12.91 2.70 11.04
C ALA A 263 -12.93 3.98 11.91
N ILE A 264 -12.50 5.11 11.37
CA ILE A 264 -12.56 6.42 12.08
C ILE A 264 -14.00 6.82 12.41
N SER A 265 -14.94 6.58 11.48
CA SER A 265 -16.36 6.88 11.73
C SER A 265 -16.94 6.01 12.85
N MET A 266 -16.59 4.72 12.90
CA MET A 266 -17.06 3.80 13.94
C MET A 266 -16.49 4.17 15.32
N MET A 267 -15.21 4.53 15.44
CA MET A 267 -14.64 5.03 16.71
C MET A 267 -15.34 6.29 17.22
N ARG A 268 -15.71 7.22 16.33
CA ARG A 268 -16.50 8.41 16.71
C ARG A 268 -17.88 8.03 17.21
N THR A 269 -18.56 7.11 16.54
CA THR A 269 -19.87 6.61 17.00
C THR A 269 -19.77 5.96 18.38
N MET A 270 -18.73 5.15 18.65
CA MET A 270 -18.50 4.58 19.98
C MET A 270 -18.35 5.68 21.04
N HIS A 271 -17.47 6.67 20.81
CA HIS A 271 -17.27 7.78 21.75
C HIS A 271 -18.53 8.61 22.01
N MET A 272 -19.31 8.88 20.94
CA MET A 272 -20.57 9.62 21.03
C MET A 272 -21.70 8.86 21.73
N LEU A 273 -21.61 7.52 21.81
CA LEU A 273 -22.55 6.70 22.57
C LEU A 273 -22.12 6.61 24.04
N ASN A 274 -20.83 6.41 24.31
CA ASN A 274 -20.30 6.36 25.69
C ASN A 274 -20.50 7.68 26.46
N ARG A 275 -20.59 8.84 25.78
CA ARG A 275 -20.92 10.15 26.38
C ARG A 275 -22.43 10.40 26.66
N LYS A 276 -23.30 9.38 26.60
CA LYS A 276 -24.74 9.52 26.90
C LYS A 276 -25.17 9.03 28.29
N HIS A 277 -24.19 8.77 29.15
CA HIS A 277 -24.34 8.46 30.57
C HIS A 277 -23.39 9.34 31.38
#